data_AF-A0A1W2TVN2-F1
#
_entry.id   AF-A0A1W2TVN2-F1
#
_cell.length_a   1.000
_cell.length_b   1.000
_cell.length_c   1.000
_cell.angle_alpha   90.00
_cell.angle_beta   90.00
_cell.angle_gamma   90.00
#
_symmetry.space_group_name_H-M   'P 1'
#
loop_
_entity.id
_entity.type
_entity.pdbx_description
1 polymer ?
#
loop_
_entity_poly.entity_id
_entity_poly.type
_entity_poly.pdbx_seq_one_letter_code
_entity_poly.pdbx_strand_id
1 'polypeptide(L)'
;MRAVAYLPVLAGVAAACSVTSNVKTTFYGVPDNDPAGSDAIAFSCSSRGFHAGGTGTYSDPLTFASKQGSAYRQCEIVYFPYLKKYIRNEDICAACNTAEWVDVFTGNSQNGGNGQVNCENQLTPNGAQTVIRDPATNLEVDTTPLWKSGTCNTGHVYPNNNPANYCGGGGNPSPTCQTGCSWAGHCIGCPCTTFDDCSDDYICTNGACARS
;
A
#
# COMPACT_ATOMS: atom_id res chain seq x y z
N MET A 1 10.97 54.83 -0.54
CA MET A 1 10.75 53.70 -1.47
C MET A 1 10.72 52.43 -0.64
N ARG A 2 9.58 51.73 -0.56
CA ARG A 2 9.45 50.49 0.23
C ARG A 2 9.95 49.32 -0.62
N ALA A 3 11.00 48.64 -0.17
CA ALA A 3 11.50 47.43 -0.82
C ALA A 3 10.50 46.30 -0.59
N VAL A 4 9.89 45.81 -1.68
CA VAL A 4 9.07 44.60 -1.68
C VAL A 4 10.04 43.44 -1.84
N ALA A 5 10.24 42.67 -0.77
CA ALA A 5 11.01 41.44 -0.81
C ALA A 5 10.12 40.32 -1.37
N TYR A 6 10.42 39.84 -2.58
CA TYR A 6 9.80 38.67 -3.15
C TYR A 6 10.49 37.42 -2.60
N LEU A 7 9.80 36.67 -1.75
CA LEU A 7 10.20 35.33 -1.32
C LEU A 7 9.91 34.35 -2.46
N PRO A 8 10.90 33.59 -2.96
CA PRO A 8 10.65 32.58 -3.97
C PRO A 8 9.86 31.43 -3.35
N VAL A 9 8.70 31.13 -3.92
CA VAL A 9 7.96 29.90 -3.62
C VAL A 9 8.72 28.74 -4.24
N LEU A 10 9.42 27.96 -3.42
CA LEU A 10 10.00 26.68 -3.82
C LEU A 10 8.85 25.69 -4.09
N ALA A 11 8.54 25.47 -5.37
CA ALA A 11 7.68 24.37 -5.77
C ALA A 11 8.41 23.05 -5.42
N GLY A 12 7.90 22.31 -4.43
CA GLY A 12 8.38 20.98 -4.11
C GLY A 12 8.17 20.04 -5.29
N VAL A 13 9.22 19.42 -5.78
CA VAL A 13 9.12 18.39 -6.82
C VAL A 13 8.51 17.16 -6.15
N ALA A 14 7.27 16.81 -6.50
CA ALA A 14 6.69 15.54 -6.08
C ALA A 14 7.57 14.39 -6.58
N ALA A 15 7.99 13.49 -5.69
CA ALA A 15 8.76 12.32 -6.07
C ALA A 15 7.92 11.48 -7.05
N ALA A 16 8.51 11.14 -8.19
CA ALA A 16 7.83 10.35 -9.21
C ALA A 16 7.82 8.87 -8.79
N CYS A 17 6.72 8.18 -9.11
CA CYS A 17 6.59 6.73 -8.92
C CYS A 17 7.85 6.02 -9.42
N SER A 18 8.40 5.13 -8.60
CA SER A 18 9.54 4.32 -8.99
C SER A 18 9.40 2.86 -8.59
N VAL A 19 10.00 1.99 -9.40
CA VAL A 19 10.04 0.54 -9.16
C VAL A 19 11.33 0.21 -8.42
N THR A 20 11.21 -0.31 -7.21
CA THR A 20 12.31 -0.94 -6.47
C THR A 20 12.26 -2.44 -6.72
N SER A 21 13.26 -2.97 -7.42
CA SER A 21 13.41 -4.41 -7.71
C SER A 21 14.32 -5.10 -6.68
N ASN A 22 14.37 -6.43 -6.72
CA ASN A 22 15.23 -7.25 -5.86
C ASN A 22 14.99 -7.05 -4.34
N VAL A 23 13.74 -6.77 -3.96
CA VAL A 23 13.35 -6.57 -2.57
C VAL A 23 13.20 -7.94 -1.90
N LYS A 24 14.04 -8.22 -0.91
CA LYS A 24 13.82 -9.37 -0.04
C LYS A 24 12.53 -9.14 0.75
N THR A 25 11.66 -10.15 0.76
CA THR A 25 10.37 -10.08 1.46
C THR A 25 10.33 -11.20 2.47
N THR A 26 9.99 -10.85 3.71
CA THR A 26 9.57 -11.79 4.75
C THR A 26 8.26 -11.31 5.35
N PHE A 27 7.72 -12.12 6.25
CA PHE A 27 6.52 -11.79 7.01
C PHE A 27 6.81 -12.04 8.48
N TYR A 28 6.17 -11.24 9.34
CA TYR A 28 6.21 -11.39 10.79
C TYR A 28 4.80 -11.26 11.37
N GLY A 29 4.63 -11.59 12.64
CA GLY A 29 3.35 -11.56 13.31
C GLY A 29 3.48 -11.23 14.78
N VAL A 30 2.35 -11.23 15.48
CA VAL A 30 2.32 -11.02 16.93
C VAL A 30 3.29 -11.95 17.69
N PRO A 31 3.45 -13.25 17.34
CA PRO A 31 4.31 -14.15 18.10
C PRO A 31 5.79 -13.77 18.13
N ASP A 32 6.31 -13.29 17.00
CA ASP A 32 7.74 -13.09 16.77
C ASP A 32 8.13 -11.62 16.53
N ASN A 33 7.15 -10.70 16.65
CA ASN A 33 7.40 -9.27 16.74
C ASN A 33 8.37 -8.94 17.89
N ASP A 34 8.98 -7.76 17.88
CA ASP A 34 9.80 -7.26 18.99
C ASP A 34 9.17 -5.99 19.60
N PRO A 35 8.52 -6.08 20.78
CA PRO A 35 8.50 -7.21 21.71
C PRO A 35 7.55 -8.35 21.30
N ALA A 36 7.97 -9.58 21.59
CA ALA A 36 7.24 -10.80 21.24
C ALA A 36 5.89 -10.90 21.96
N GLY A 37 4.89 -11.41 21.25
CA GLY A 37 3.51 -11.50 21.74
C GLY A 37 2.74 -10.19 21.67
N SER A 38 3.23 -9.20 20.92
CA SER A 38 2.59 -7.89 20.79
C SER A 38 2.43 -7.44 19.34
N ASP A 39 1.55 -6.47 19.12
CA ASP A 39 1.47 -5.70 17.87
C ASP A 39 2.19 -4.34 18.00
N ALA A 40 3.07 -4.16 18.99
CA ALA A 40 3.76 -2.90 19.19
C ALA A 40 4.73 -2.60 18.04
N ILE A 41 4.85 -1.34 17.65
CA ILE A 41 5.69 -0.89 16.53
C ILE A 41 6.49 0.35 16.91
N ALA A 42 7.60 0.58 16.23
CA ALA A 42 8.51 1.70 16.54
C ALA A 42 7.94 3.10 16.24
N PHE A 43 7.03 3.23 15.26
CA PHE A 43 6.61 4.54 14.74
C PHE A 43 5.08 4.72 14.72
N SER A 44 4.60 5.74 15.42
CA SER A 44 3.18 6.14 15.37
C SER A 44 2.89 6.98 14.12
N CYS A 45 2.47 6.33 13.04
CA CYS A 45 2.23 6.95 11.73
C CYS A 45 0.75 7.22 11.40
N SER A 46 -0.19 6.78 12.25
CA SER A 46 -1.63 6.93 12.02
C SER A 46 -2.43 6.95 13.32
N SER A 47 -3.77 7.00 13.20
CA SER A 47 -4.69 6.86 14.32
C SER A 47 -4.59 5.51 15.05
N ARG A 48 -3.88 4.52 14.49
CA ARG A 48 -3.57 3.25 15.17
C ARG A 48 -2.54 3.42 16.30
N GLY A 49 -1.92 4.59 16.45
CA GLY A 49 -0.86 4.80 17.44
C GLY A 49 0.34 3.89 17.17
N PHE A 50 0.86 3.27 18.22
CA PHE A 50 2.00 2.34 18.15
C PHE A 50 1.57 0.87 17.98
N HIS A 51 0.53 0.63 17.16
CA HIS A 51 0.02 -0.71 16.90
C HIS A 51 0.08 -1.06 15.40
N ALA A 52 0.68 -2.21 15.09
CA ALA A 52 0.71 -2.81 13.76
C ALA A 52 -0.70 -3.16 13.29
N GLY A 53 -0.89 -3.19 11.97
CA GLY A 53 -2.14 -3.60 11.36
C GLY A 53 -2.43 -2.86 10.06
N GLY A 54 -3.71 -2.68 9.78
CA GLY A 54 -4.20 -2.07 8.54
C GLY A 54 -4.69 -3.10 7.53
N THR A 55 -5.60 -2.66 6.68
CA THR A 55 -6.25 -3.48 5.65
C THR A 55 -5.43 -3.60 4.37
N GLY A 56 -4.48 -2.67 4.15
CA GLY A 56 -3.67 -2.58 2.94
C GLY A 56 -4.20 -1.59 1.91
N THR A 57 -5.18 -0.75 2.28
CA THR A 57 -5.62 0.38 1.44
C THR A 57 -4.66 1.58 1.60
N TYR A 58 -4.71 2.57 0.70
CA TYR A 58 -3.83 3.74 0.83
C TYR A 58 -4.08 4.53 2.13
N SER A 59 -5.35 4.65 2.54
CA SER A 59 -5.75 5.32 3.79
C SER A 59 -5.48 4.50 5.04
N ASP A 60 -5.40 3.18 4.90
CA ASP A 60 -5.17 2.24 5.99
C ASP A 60 -4.15 1.17 5.55
N PRO A 61 -2.89 1.57 5.31
CA PRO A 61 -1.86 0.69 4.77
C PRO A 61 -1.47 -0.33 5.83
N LEU A 62 -1.09 -1.52 5.35
CA LEU A 62 -0.64 -2.62 6.20
C LEU A 62 0.77 -2.32 6.71
N THR A 63 1.03 -2.58 7.98
CA THR A 63 2.35 -2.36 8.56
C THR A 63 3.42 -3.25 7.91
N PHE A 64 4.58 -2.67 7.65
CA PHE A 64 5.82 -3.43 7.47
C PHE A 64 6.95 -2.81 8.28
N ALA A 65 7.95 -3.64 8.57
CA ALA A 65 9.19 -3.27 9.21
C ALA A 65 10.34 -3.27 8.19
N SER A 66 11.33 -2.40 8.40
CA SER A 66 12.54 -2.38 7.60
C SER A 66 13.76 -2.07 8.47
N LYS A 67 14.96 -2.21 7.91
CA LYS A 67 16.19 -1.83 8.61
C LYS A 67 16.16 -0.34 8.98
N GLN A 68 16.55 0.01 10.20
CA GLN A 68 16.65 1.42 10.59
C GLN A 68 17.73 2.14 9.76
N GLY A 69 17.42 3.34 9.26
CA GLY A 69 18.31 4.09 8.38
C GLY A 69 18.51 3.46 6.99
N SER A 70 17.60 2.58 6.57
CA SER A 70 17.60 1.93 5.25
C SER A 70 16.97 2.79 4.15
N ALA A 71 16.68 2.17 3.01
CA ALA A 71 16.05 2.81 1.85
C ALA A 71 14.61 3.28 2.11
N TYR A 72 13.92 2.78 3.15
CA TYR A 72 12.54 3.18 3.45
C TYR A 72 12.51 4.26 4.54
N ARG A 73 11.84 5.38 4.27
CA ARG A 73 11.66 6.47 5.25
C ARG A 73 10.67 6.01 6.33
N GLN A 74 10.80 6.56 7.54
CA GLN A 74 9.78 6.38 8.57
C GLN A 74 8.42 6.86 8.04
N CYS A 75 7.37 6.07 8.29
CA CYS A 75 5.99 6.31 7.83
C CYS A 75 5.80 6.33 6.32
N GLU A 76 6.77 5.90 5.53
CA GLU A 76 6.63 5.85 4.08
C GLU A 76 5.58 4.82 3.64
N ILE A 77 4.66 5.25 2.79
CA ILE A 77 3.69 4.36 2.12
C ILE A 77 4.26 3.96 0.77
N VAL A 78 4.29 2.66 0.53
CA VAL A 78 4.69 2.04 -0.73
C VAL A 78 3.61 1.06 -1.14
N TYR A 79 3.52 0.72 -2.42
CA TYR A 79 2.61 -0.33 -2.89
C TYR A 79 3.40 -1.61 -3.11
N PHE A 80 2.85 -2.73 -2.63
CA PHE A 80 3.45 -4.05 -2.71
C PHE A 80 2.62 -4.96 -3.62
N PRO A 81 2.99 -5.06 -4.91
CA PRO A 81 2.24 -5.84 -5.90
C PRO A 81 2.00 -7.29 -5.49
N TYR A 82 2.97 -7.93 -4.82
CA TYR A 82 2.85 -9.32 -4.37
C TYR A 82 1.60 -9.58 -3.52
N LEU A 83 1.12 -8.59 -2.77
CA LEU A 83 -0.13 -8.69 -1.99
C LEU A 83 -1.28 -7.87 -2.56
N LYS A 84 -1.02 -7.04 -3.60
CA LYS A 84 -1.88 -5.93 -4.00
C LYS A 84 -2.34 -5.09 -2.80
N LYS A 85 -1.37 -4.61 -2.00
CA LYS A 85 -1.63 -3.79 -0.82
C LYS A 85 -0.67 -2.61 -0.77
N TYR A 86 -1.13 -1.50 -0.22
CA TYR A 86 -0.25 -0.48 0.31
C TYR A 86 0.29 -0.96 1.65
N ILE A 87 1.60 -0.81 1.83
CA ILE A 87 2.28 -1.10 3.08
C ILE A 87 2.98 0.17 3.58
N ARG A 88 3.03 0.37 4.91
CA ARG A 88 3.67 1.53 5.54
C ARG A 88 4.80 1.11 6.47
N ASN A 89 5.94 1.80 6.37
CA ASN A 89 7.11 1.53 7.19
C ASN A 89 6.88 2.09 8.59
N GLU A 90 6.32 1.28 9.48
CA GLU A 90 5.98 1.73 10.84
C GLU A 90 6.85 1.08 11.91
N ASP A 91 7.76 0.19 11.53
CA ASP A 91 8.52 -0.60 12.48
C ASP A 91 9.96 -0.90 12.04
N ILE A 92 10.76 -1.43 12.97
CA ILE A 92 12.18 -1.72 12.75
C ILE A 92 12.40 -3.23 12.73
N CYS A 93 12.93 -3.72 11.61
CA CYS A 93 13.36 -5.10 11.47
C CYS A 93 14.85 -5.20 11.80
N ALA A 94 15.19 -5.67 13.01
CA ALA A 94 16.58 -5.81 13.46
C ALA A 94 17.36 -6.88 12.65
N ALA A 95 16.68 -7.91 12.15
CA ALA A 95 17.28 -8.97 11.33
C ALA A 95 17.53 -8.54 9.87
N CYS A 96 16.89 -7.45 9.43
CA CYS A 96 17.02 -6.95 8.07
C CYS A 96 18.42 -6.33 7.86
N ASN A 97 19.26 -7.01 7.09
CA ASN A 97 20.66 -6.62 6.91
C ASN A 97 20.96 -5.95 5.55
N THR A 98 20.07 -6.04 4.58
CA THR A 98 20.12 -5.32 3.30
C THR A 98 19.22 -4.08 3.32
N ALA A 99 19.45 -3.13 2.40
CA ALA A 99 18.62 -1.93 2.30
C ALA A 99 17.23 -2.24 1.72
N GLU A 100 17.15 -3.11 0.72
CA GLU A 100 15.92 -3.56 0.06
C GLU A 100 15.36 -4.82 0.74
N TRP A 101 14.86 -4.69 1.96
CA TRP A 101 14.12 -5.74 2.67
C TRP A 101 12.87 -5.16 3.31
N VAL A 102 11.71 -5.75 3.02
CA VAL A 102 10.45 -5.50 3.73
C VAL A 102 10.03 -6.74 4.54
N ASP A 103 9.66 -6.53 5.80
CA ASP A 103 9.12 -7.58 6.67
C ASP A 103 7.67 -7.22 7.01
N VAL A 104 6.69 -7.93 6.44
CA VAL A 104 5.29 -7.48 6.39
C VAL A 104 4.46 -8.12 7.50
N PHE A 105 3.70 -7.30 8.24
CA PHE A 105 2.90 -7.80 9.36
C PHE A 105 1.71 -8.62 8.85
N THR A 106 1.56 -9.85 9.35
CA THR A 106 0.50 -10.78 8.94
C THR A 106 -0.88 -10.47 9.54
N GLY A 107 -0.92 -9.68 10.62
CA GLY A 107 -2.15 -9.24 11.26
C GLY A 107 -2.23 -9.60 12.74
N ASN A 108 -3.17 -8.96 13.44
CA ASN A 108 -3.32 -9.16 14.88
C ASN A 108 -3.91 -10.53 15.21
N SER A 109 -3.36 -11.15 16.25
CA SER A 109 -3.86 -12.38 16.83
C SER A 109 -3.61 -12.36 18.33
N GLN A 110 -4.66 -12.50 19.14
CA GLN A 110 -4.51 -12.63 20.60
C GLN A 110 -3.74 -13.91 20.99
N ASN A 111 -3.53 -14.85 20.06
CA ASN A 111 -2.88 -16.16 20.28
C ASN A 111 -2.10 -16.62 19.03
N GLY A 112 -1.30 -15.75 18.40
CA GLY A 112 -0.66 -16.03 17.10
C GLY A 112 0.06 -17.38 17.01
N GLY A 113 0.77 -17.78 18.08
CA GLY A 113 1.38 -19.09 18.25
C GLY A 113 2.13 -19.61 17.02
N ASN A 114 2.35 -20.93 16.97
CA ASN A 114 3.00 -21.56 15.83
C ASN A 114 2.16 -21.47 14.54
N GLY A 115 0.84 -21.27 14.64
CA GLY A 115 -0.02 -21.14 13.47
C GLY A 115 0.31 -19.91 12.64
N GLN A 116 0.46 -18.75 13.29
CA GLN A 116 0.81 -17.51 12.62
C GLN A 116 2.26 -17.54 12.12
N VAL A 117 3.19 -18.11 12.91
CA VAL A 117 4.57 -18.34 12.45
C VAL A 117 4.62 -19.23 11.20
N ASN A 118 3.80 -20.27 11.13
CA ASN A 118 3.69 -21.08 9.91
C ASN A 118 3.12 -20.27 8.74
N CYS A 119 2.21 -19.33 9.00
CA CYS A 119 1.66 -18.46 7.97
C CYS A 119 2.72 -17.50 7.41
N GLU A 120 3.52 -16.88 8.27
CA GLU A 120 4.65 -16.02 7.89
C GLU A 120 5.59 -16.76 6.92
N ASN A 121 5.95 -17.99 7.28
CA ASN A 121 6.80 -18.85 6.46
C ASN A 121 6.15 -19.22 5.11
N GLN A 122 4.84 -19.47 5.07
CA GLN A 122 4.13 -19.82 3.84
C GLN A 122 3.93 -18.63 2.89
N LEU A 123 3.77 -17.42 3.43
CA LEU A 123 3.61 -16.19 2.65
C LEU A 123 4.95 -15.69 2.09
N THR A 124 6.05 -15.99 2.80
CA THR A 124 7.42 -15.60 2.42
C THR A 124 7.79 -16.22 1.06
N PRO A 125 8.01 -15.40 0.00
CA PRO A 125 8.35 -15.92 -1.31
C PRO A 125 9.81 -16.38 -1.37
N ASN A 126 10.08 -17.42 -2.14
CA ASN A 126 11.45 -17.90 -2.39
C ASN A 126 12.30 -16.90 -3.20
N GLY A 127 11.65 -16.11 -4.07
CA GLY A 127 12.29 -15.13 -4.93
C GLY A 127 12.14 -13.70 -4.40
N ALA A 128 13.08 -12.83 -4.77
CA ALA A 128 12.96 -11.41 -4.49
C ALA A 128 11.74 -10.81 -5.22
N GLN A 129 11.13 -9.80 -4.60
CA GLN A 129 9.93 -9.14 -5.08
C GLN A 129 10.23 -7.71 -5.55
N THR A 130 9.17 -7.02 -5.98
CA THR A 130 9.21 -5.59 -6.31
C THR A 130 8.34 -4.79 -5.35
N VAL A 131 8.77 -3.57 -5.05
CA VAL A 131 7.98 -2.56 -4.32
C VAL A 131 7.87 -1.31 -5.20
N ILE A 132 6.70 -0.67 -5.15
CA ILE A 132 6.41 0.55 -5.88
C ILE A 132 6.47 1.72 -4.90
N ARG A 133 7.46 2.58 -5.05
CA ARG A 133 7.68 3.79 -4.25
C ARG A 133 6.91 4.95 -4.86
N ASP A 134 6.44 5.85 -4.02
CA ASP A 134 5.60 6.99 -4.41
C ASP A 134 4.45 6.59 -5.37
N PRO A 135 3.66 5.54 -5.01
CA PRO A 135 2.62 5.00 -5.89
C PRO A 135 1.43 5.94 -6.05
N ALA A 136 0.63 5.75 -7.10
CA ALA A 136 -0.73 6.30 -7.15
C ALA A 136 -1.55 5.84 -5.93
N THR A 137 -2.53 6.62 -5.49
CA THR A 137 -3.30 6.36 -4.25
C THR A 137 -4.53 5.48 -4.46
N ASN A 138 -4.81 5.10 -5.71
CA ASN A 138 -6.02 4.40 -6.16
C ASN A 138 -5.72 3.11 -6.95
N LEU A 139 -4.57 2.48 -6.69
CA LEU A 139 -4.25 1.16 -7.24
C LEU A 139 -5.25 0.12 -6.72
N GLU A 140 -5.41 -0.97 -7.47
CA GLU A 140 -6.21 -2.11 -7.04
C GLU A 140 -5.72 -2.64 -5.69
N VAL A 141 -6.63 -2.95 -4.77
CA VAL A 141 -6.29 -3.49 -3.46
C VAL A 141 -7.04 -4.79 -3.20
N ASP A 142 -6.31 -5.82 -2.80
CA ASP A 142 -6.88 -7.00 -2.15
C ASP A 142 -6.85 -6.77 -0.63
N THR A 143 -8.01 -6.58 0.00
CA THR A 143 -8.11 -6.32 1.44
C THR A 143 -8.22 -7.59 2.28
N THR A 144 -8.10 -8.78 1.67
CA THR A 144 -8.17 -10.05 2.39
C THR A 144 -7.10 -10.08 3.50
N PRO A 145 -7.46 -10.42 4.75
CA PRO A 145 -6.49 -10.55 5.84
C PRO A 145 -5.47 -11.66 5.53
N LEU A 146 -4.18 -11.46 5.83
CA LEU A 146 -3.18 -12.50 5.61
C LEU A 146 -3.33 -13.64 6.62
N TRP A 147 -3.57 -13.29 7.89
CA TRP A 147 -3.87 -14.20 8.97
C TRP A 147 -5.18 -13.81 9.67
N LYS A 148 -6.11 -14.75 9.82
CA LYS A 148 -7.35 -14.54 10.58
C LYS A 148 -7.88 -15.85 11.15
N SER A 149 -8.18 -15.86 12.45
CA SER A 149 -8.87 -16.97 13.12
C SER A 149 -8.22 -18.35 12.85
N GLY A 150 -6.88 -18.42 12.89
CA GLY A 150 -6.14 -19.66 12.66
C GLY A 150 -5.94 -20.05 11.19
N THR A 151 -6.43 -19.23 10.25
CA THR A 151 -6.32 -19.47 8.80
C THR A 151 -5.29 -18.54 8.19
N CYS A 152 -4.37 -19.11 7.41
CA CYS A 152 -3.43 -18.38 6.56
C CYS A 152 -3.97 -18.27 5.14
N ASN A 153 -4.10 -17.06 4.61
CA ASN A 153 -4.68 -16.81 3.29
C ASN A 153 -3.61 -16.77 2.20
N THR A 154 -2.93 -17.90 1.98
CA THR A 154 -1.84 -18.05 0.99
C THR A 154 -2.31 -17.94 -0.46
N GLY A 155 -3.61 -18.05 -0.73
CA GLY A 155 -4.19 -17.85 -2.07
C GLY A 155 -4.25 -16.37 -2.52
N HIS A 156 -3.99 -15.43 -1.60
CA HIS A 156 -4.09 -13.99 -1.85
C HIS A 156 -2.70 -13.36 -2.05
N VAL A 157 -1.89 -14.04 -2.86
CA VAL A 157 -0.57 -13.57 -3.31
C VAL A 157 -0.49 -13.57 -4.83
N TYR A 158 0.29 -12.64 -5.37
CA TYR A 158 0.31 -12.31 -6.78
C TYR A 158 1.77 -12.23 -7.29
N PRO A 159 2.49 -13.35 -7.37
CA PRO A 159 3.92 -13.39 -7.72
C PRO A 159 4.23 -12.97 -9.16
N ASN A 160 3.24 -13.02 -10.06
CA ASN A 160 3.43 -12.79 -11.50
C ASN A 160 3.04 -11.36 -11.95
N ASN A 161 3.02 -10.41 -11.02
CA ASN A 161 2.73 -9.02 -11.35
C ASN A 161 3.82 -8.38 -12.20
N ASN A 162 3.42 -7.59 -13.20
CA ASN A 162 4.36 -6.74 -13.94
C ASN A 162 4.52 -5.38 -13.24
N PRO A 163 5.70 -5.04 -12.69
CA PRO A 163 5.92 -3.78 -11.97
C PRO A 163 5.72 -2.54 -12.85
N ALA A 164 5.91 -2.65 -14.17
CA ALA A 164 5.71 -1.55 -15.10
C ALA A 164 4.26 -1.04 -15.11
N ASN A 165 3.29 -1.89 -14.76
CA ASN A 165 1.88 -1.52 -14.69
C ASN A 165 1.58 -0.50 -13.58
N TYR A 166 2.50 -0.33 -12.62
CA TYR A 166 2.27 0.49 -11.42
C TYR A 166 3.00 1.84 -11.45
N CYS A 167 4.03 2.02 -12.29
CA CYS A 167 4.70 3.31 -12.51
C CYS A 167 4.72 3.80 -13.97
N GLY A 168 4.35 2.95 -14.93
CA GLY A 168 4.57 3.18 -16.36
C GLY A 168 3.42 3.83 -17.13
N GLY A 169 2.52 4.57 -16.49
CA GLY A 169 1.39 5.16 -17.19
C GLY A 169 0.94 6.50 -16.63
N GLY A 170 1.15 7.56 -17.40
CA GLY A 170 0.25 8.71 -17.45
C GLY A 170 -1.14 8.35 -18.01
N GLY A 171 -1.56 7.10 -17.89
CA GLY A 171 -2.96 6.76 -17.84
C GLY A 171 -3.35 6.84 -16.38
N ASN A 172 -4.19 7.82 -16.05
CA ASN A 172 -5.15 7.66 -14.96
C ASN A 172 -5.56 6.18 -14.94
N PRO A 173 -5.36 5.40 -13.86
CA PRO A 173 -5.97 4.07 -13.83
C PRO A 173 -7.43 4.35 -14.14
N SER A 174 -7.90 3.87 -15.31
CA SER A 174 -9.30 4.04 -15.70
C SER A 174 -10.06 3.59 -14.46
N PRO A 175 -10.77 4.50 -13.76
CA PRO A 175 -11.30 4.13 -12.47
C PRO A 175 -12.24 2.99 -12.79
N THR A 176 -12.03 1.83 -12.16
CA THR A 176 -12.84 0.65 -12.51
C THR A 176 -14.30 1.06 -12.38
N CYS A 177 -15.06 0.90 -13.48
CA CYS A 177 -16.42 1.39 -13.58
C CYS A 177 -17.21 0.91 -12.36
N GLN A 178 -17.55 1.85 -11.47
CA GLN A 178 -18.23 1.50 -10.22
C GLN A 178 -19.68 1.08 -10.50
N THR A 179 -20.29 0.41 -9.54
CA THR A 179 -21.70 0.01 -9.58
C THR A 179 -22.47 0.67 -8.44
N GLY A 180 -23.80 0.76 -8.55
CA GLY A 180 -24.65 1.35 -7.51
C GLY A 180 -25.04 2.81 -7.72
N CYS A 181 -24.63 3.43 -8.82
CA CYS A 181 -25.14 4.72 -9.27
C CYS A 181 -26.55 4.61 -9.88
N SER A 182 -27.30 5.72 -9.95
CA SER A 182 -28.66 5.78 -10.51
C SER A 182 -28.75 5.29 -11.96
N TRP A 183 -27.69 5.50 -12.75
CA TRP A 183 -27.54 4.98 -14.11
C TRP A 183 -26.42 3.94 -14.19
N ALA A 184 -26.80 2.68 -14.40
CA ALA A 184 -25.88 1.56 -14.52
C ALA A 184 -24.91 1.75 -15.70
N GLY A 185 -23.61 1.59 -15.45
CA GLY A 185 -22.57 1.80 -16.47
C GLY A 185 -22.13 3.25 -16.66
N HIS A 186 -22.68 4.20 -15.90
CA HIS A 186 -22.35 5.63 -15.93
C HIS A 186 -21.93 6.15 -14.54
N CYS A 187 -21.44 5.24 -13.69
CA CYS A 187 -20.95 5.56 -12.36
C CYS A 187 -19.53 6.15 -12.43
N ILE A 188 -18.99 6.64 -11.30
CA ILE A 188 -17.62 7.12 -11.25
C ILE A 188 -16.64 6.06 -11.80
N GLY A 189 -15.75 6.51 -12.69
CA GLY A 189 -14.83 5.65 -13.43
C GLY A 189 -15.35 5.06 -14.73
N CYS A 190 -16.66 5.00 -14.93
CA CYS A 190 -17.21 4.43 -16.14
C CYS A 190 -16.90 5.30 -17.38
N PRO A 191 -16.77 4.69 -18.57
CA PRO A 191 -16.53 5.42 -19.81
C PRO A 191 -17.66 6.41 -20.12
N CYS A 192 -17.32 7.58 -20.67
CA CYS A 192 -18.26 8.62 -21.06
C CYS A 192 -17.75 9.39 -22.28
N THR A 193 -18.63 10.06 -23.03
CA THR A 193 -18.27 10.81 -24.25
C THR A 193 -18.66 12.29 -24.22
N THR A 194 -19.82 12.62 -23.66
CA THR A 194 -20.31 14.00 -23.49
C THR A 194 -20.33 14.39 -22.02
N PHE A 195 -20.38 15.70 -21.74
CA PHE A 195 -20.34 16.25 -20.38
C PHE A 195 -21.38 15.61 -19.43
N ASP A 196 -22.54 15.23 -19.96
CA ASP A 196 -23.72 14.68 -19.28
C ASP A 196 -23.86 13.14 -19.37
N ASP A 197 -22.85 12.43 -19.87
CA ASP A 197 -22.82 10.96 -19.95
C ASP A 197 -22.54 10.28 -18.59
N CYS A 198 -22.90 10.89 -17.47
CA CYS A 198 -22.57 10.42 -16.12
C CYS A 198 -23.76 10.47 -15.17
N SER A 199 -23.83 9.47 -14.28
CA SER A 199 -24.87 9.34 -13.27
C SER A 199 -24.68 10.33 -12.12
N ASP A 200 -25.78 10.64 -11.44
CA ASP A 200 -25.80 11.48 -10.24
C ASP A 200 -25.16 12.85 -10.51
N ASP A 201 -24.30 13.34 -9.62
CA ASP A 201 -23.65 14.66 -9.75
C ASP A 201 -22.28 14.58 -10.46
N TYR A 202 -22.01 13.52 -11.23
CA TYR A 202 -20.73 13.33 -11.90
C TYR A 202 -20.73 13.94 -13.31
N ILE A 203 -19.54 14.32 -13.78
CA ILE A 203 -19.34 14.88 -15.12
C ILE A 203 -18.31 14.06 -15.89
N CYS A 204 -18.45 14.04 -17.22
CA CYS A 204 -17.47 13.37 -18.06
C CYS A 204 -16.18 14.19 -18.14
N THR A 205 -15.10 13.63 -17.60
CA THR A 205 -13.78 14.27 -17.61
C THR A 205 -12.74 13.31 -18.17
N ASN A 206 -12.08 13.71 -19.25
CA ASN A 206 -11.05 12.89 -19.92
C ASN A 206 -11.52 11.46 -20.25
N GLY A 207 -12.78 11.31 -20.66
CA GLY A 207 -13.36 10.02 -21.10
C GLY A 207 -13.81 9.08 -19.96
N ALA A 208 -13.84 9.55 -18.71
CA ALA A 208 -14.41 8.81 -17.59
C ALA A 208 -15.25 9.71 -16.67
N CYS A 209 -16.27 9.14 -16.04
CA CYS A 209 -17.08 9.85 -15.06
C CYS A 209 -16.28 10.17 -13.78
N ALA A 210 -16.29 11.43 -13.39
CA ALA A 210 -15.57 11.94 -12.22
C ALA A 210 -16.42 12.97 -11.45
N ARG A 211 -16.03 13.28 -10.21
CA ARG A 211 -16.62 14.41 -9.47
C ARG A 211 -16.22 15.71 -10.15
N SER A 212 -17.18 16.63 -10.27
CA SER A 212 -16.97 18.01 -10.76
C SER A 212 -15.91 18.76 -9.96
#